data_AF-A0A542DUY9-F1
#
_entry.id   AF-A0A542DUY9-F1
#
_cell.length_a   1.000
_cell.length_b   1.000
_cell.length_c   1.000
_cell.angle_alpha   90.00
_cell.angle_beta   90.00
_cell.angle_gamma   90.00
#
_symmetry.space_group_name_H-M   'P 1'
#
loop_
_entity.id
_entity.type
_entity.pdbx_description
1 polymer ?
#
loop_
_entity_poly.entity_id
_entity_poly.type
_entity_poly.pdbx_seq_one_letter_code
_entity_poly.pdbx_strand_id
1 'polypeptide(L)'
;MALRTQSAVQHSIALRVLPIAGLAYAVLTVGGDLVIGQFPDEHTPVAELSNYYATHHSQVRFGGLLMVLGGMALAVFAAVVVVQSRHRPVVAALVGVAGAMAAVEAVISGDQYSLLGATANLSNVSPDAMQAWHLIGSAGTPPGGLALLFLTLAAVDVLPRWLTIPAALIGIALLTPVGFLASLVGLLWFAIGGVLLSRKPAQALSS
;
A
#
# COMPACT_ATOMS: atom_id res chain seq x y z
N MET A 1 -10.13 34.69 -15.94
CA MET A 1 -10.15 33.64 -16.98
C MET A 1 -9.09 32.57 -16.73
N ALA A 2 -7.82 32.91 -16.45
CA ALA A 2 -6.73 31.96 -16.18
C ALA A 2 -6.95 30.96 -15.03
N LEU A 3 -7.63 31.38 -13.94
CA LEU A 3 -7.91 30.50 -12.78
C LEU A 3 -8.89 29.35 -13.10
N ARG A 4 -9.82 29.54 -14.05
CA ARG A 4 -10.77 28.49 -14.45
C ARG A 4 -10.08 27.41 -15.27
N THR A 5 -9.18 27.79 -16.18
CA THR A 5 -8.42 26.87 -17.03
C THR A 5 -7.46 26.00 -16.23
N GLN A 6 -6.78 26.54 -15.20
CA GLN A 6 -5.94 25.74 -14.31
C GLN A 6 -6.73 24.67 -13.54
N SER A 7 -7.93 24.99 -13.07
CA SER A 7 -8.75 24.04 -12.31
C SER A 7 -9.22 22.85 -13.18
N ALA A 8 -9.52 23.09 -14.45
CA ALA A 8 -9.98 22.06 -15.38
C ALA A 8 -8.85 21.09 -15.78
N VAL A 9 -7.63 21.60 -15.96
CA VAL A 9 -6.44 20.78 -16.26
C VAL A 9 -6.03 19.93 -15.06
N GLN A 10 -6.04 20.50 -13.85
CA GLN A 10 -5.76 19.73 -12.63
C GLN A 10 -6.76 18.60 -12.41
N HIS A 11 -8.04 18.84 -12.71
CA HIS A 11 -9.08 17.84 -12.58
C HIS A 11 -8.93 16.71 -13.61
N SER A 12 -8.59 17.02 -14.86
CA SER A 12 -8.41 15.99 -15.90
C SER A 12 -7.19 15.09 -15.65
N ILE A 13 -6.11 15.65 -15.10
CA ILE A 13 -4.92 14.88 -14.69
C ILE A 13 -5.26 13.97 -13.51
N ALA A 14 -5.93 14.49 -12.48
CA ALA A 14 -6.34 13.72 -11.30
C ALA A 14 -7.17 12.47 -11.67
N LEU A 15 -8.13 12.62 -12.59
CA LEU A 15 -8.95 11.51 -13.06
C LEU A 15 -8.15 10.43 -13.78
N ARG A 16 -7.06 10.77 -14.47
CA ARG A 16 -6.20 9.78 -15.16
C ARG A 16 -5.19 9.13 -14.24
N VAL A 17 -4.64 9.89 -13.28
CA VAL A 17 -3.58 9.41 -12.39
C VAL A 17 -4.14 8.43 -11.35
N LEU A 18 -5.35 8.66 -10.84
CA LEU A 18 -5.94 7.82 -9.80
C LEU A 18 -6.01 6.31 -10.14
N PRO A 19 -6.54 5.88 -11.32
CA PRO A 19 -6.61 4.47 -11.68
C PRO A 19 -5.21 3.88 -11.92
N ILE A 20 -4.31 4.68 -12.50
CA ILE A 20 -2.92 4.27 -12.75
C ILE A 20 -2.21 4.03 -11.42
N ALA A 21 -2.36 4.93 -10.45
CA ALA A 21 -1.73 4.82 -9.13
C ALA A 21 -2.27 3.64 -8.33
N GLY A 22 -3.60 3.45 -8.31
CA GLY A 22 -4.22 2.29 -7.64
C GLY A 22 -3.81 0.96 -8.27
N LEU A 23 -3.78 0.88 -9.60
CA LEU A 23 -3.33 -0.31 -10.32
C LEU A 23 -1.82 -0.55 -10.13
N ALA A 24 -0.99 0.50 -10.19
CA ALA A 24 0.44 0.41 -9.97
C ALA A 24 0.76 -0.10 -8.56
N TYR A 25 0.08 0.42 -7.53
CA TYR A 25 0.21 -0.10 -6.17
C TYR A 25 -0.10 -1.59 -6.11
N ALA A 26 -1.23 -2.02 -6.67
CA ALA A 26 -1.64 -3.43 -6.66
C ALA A 26 -0.63 -4.33 -7.39
N VAL A 27 -0.27 -3.97 -8.63
CA VAL A 27 0.62 -4.79 -9.48
C VAL A 27 2.04 -4.86 -8.93
N LEU A 28 2.58 -3.74 -8.43
CA LEU A 28 3.94 -3.70 -7.88
C LEU A 28 4.04 -4.46 -6.57
N THR A 29 3.01 -4.37 -5.71
CA THR A 29 2.99 -5.11 -4.43
C THR A 29 2.87 -6.61 -4.68
N VAL A 30 1.87 -7.04 -5.47
CA VAL A 30 1.72 -8.47 -5.83
C VAL A 30 2.95 -8.98 -6.58
N GLY A 31 3.50 -8.18 -7.50
CA GLY A 31 4.72 -8.53 -8.23
C GLY A 31 5.92 -8.69 -7.29
N GLY A 32 6.04 -7.83 -6.28
CA GLY A 32 7.05 -7.93 -5.23
C GLY A 32 6.93 -9.24 -4.43
N ASP A 33 5.73 -9.54 -3.93
CA ASP A 33 5.45 -10.78 -3.19
C ASP A 33 5.75 -12.02 -4.03
N LEU A 34 5.33 -12.04 -5.31
CA LEU A 34 5.59 -13.15 -6.22
C LEU A 34 7.08 -13.33 -6.54
N VAL A 35 7.85 -12.24 -6.61
CA VAL A 35 9.30 -12.27 -6.81
C VAL A 35 10.02 -12.81 -5.57
N ILE A 36 9.59 -12.41 -4.37
CA ILE A 36 10.11 -12.95 -3.10
C ILE A 36 9.81 -14.45 -3.00
N GLY A 37 8.62 -14.86 -3.43
CA GLY A 37 8.17 -16.24 -3.41
C GLY A 37 7.83 -16.70 -2.00
N GLN A 38 8.06 -17.98 -1.72
CA GLN A 38 7.83 -18.54 -0.38
C GLN A 38 8.87 -17.96 0.59
N PHE A 39 8.42 -17.04 1.43
CA PHE A 39 9.25 -16.44 2.47
C PHE A 39 9.27 -17.35 3.71
N PRO A 40 10.43 -17.57 4.35
CA PRO A 40 10.51 -18.35 5.58
C PRO A 40 9.67 -17.74 6.70
N ASP A 41 9.19 -18.58 7.61
CA ASP A 41 8.40 -18.15 8.76
C ASP A 41 9.29 -17.76 9.96
N GLU A 42 8.67 -17.14 10.96
CA GLU A 42 9.33 -16.72 12.20
C GLU A 42 9.93 -17.87 13.04
N HIS A 43 9.58 -19.12 12.74
CA HIS A 43 10.07 -20.30 13.44
C HIS A 43 11.17 -21.03 12.66
N THR A 44 11.54 -20.54 11.48
CA THR A 44 12.56 -21.17 10.63
C THR A 44 13.93 -21.14 11.33
N PRO A 45 14.63 -22.28 11.45
CA PRO A 45 15.94 -22.33 12.10
C PRO A 45 16.97 -21.41 11.44
N VAL A 46 17.88 -20.83 12.24
CA VAL A 46 18.91 -19.88 11.78
C VAL A 46 19.78 -20.43 10.64
N ALA A 47 20.14 -21.71 10.72
CA ALA A 47 20.93 -22.37 9.68
C ALA A 47 20.19 -22.43 8.33
N GLU A 48 18.87 -22.66 8.36
CA GLU A 48 18.02 -22.69 7.18
C GLU A 48 17.79 -21.29 6.61
N LEU A 49 17.58 -20.30 7.48
CA LEU A 49 17.52 -18.88 7.09
C LEU A 49 18.79 -18.43 6.37
N SER A 50 19.96 -18.81 6.91
CA SER A 50 21.26 -18.47 6.31
C SER A 50 21.39 -19.06 4.89
N ASN A 51 20.98 -20.32 4.71
CA ASN A 51 20.99 -20.98 3.40
C ASN A 51 19.96 -20.36 2.44
N TYR A 52 18.77 -20.03 2.93
CA TYR A 52 17.74 -19.36 2.15
C TYR A 52 18.26 -18.04 1.58
N TYR A 53 18.82 -17.17 2.43
CA TYR A 53 19.34 -15.89 1.97
C TYR A 53 20.56 -16.01 1.08
N ALA A 54 21.48 -16.96 1.33
CA ALA A 54 22.60 -17.22 0.42
C ALA A 54 22.14 -17.47 -1.04
N THR A 55 20.95 -18.06 -1.19
CA THR A 55 20.39 -18.41 -2.50
C THR A 55 19.41 -17.35 -3.05
N HIS A 56 18.59 -16.72 -2.20
CA HIS A 56 17.46 -15.89 -2.62
C HIS A 56 17.63 -14.39 -2.35
N HIS A 57 18.76 -13.95 -1.77
CA HIS A 57 18.94 -12.54 -1.36
C HIS A 57 18.63 -11.51 -2.47
N SER A 58 18.98 -11.81 -3.72
CA SER A 58 18.72 -10.93 -4.87
C SER A 58 17.24 -10.80 -5.20
N GLN A 59 16.49 -11.90 -5.09
CA GLN A 59 15.04 -11.95 -5.29
C GLN A 59 14.34 -11.19 -4.16
N VAL A 60 14.71 -11.45 -2.91
CA VAL A 60 14.16 -10.75 -1.74
C VAL A 60 14.39 -9.25 -1.86
N ARG A 61 15.60 -8.85 -2.28
CA ARG A 61 15.93 -7.43 -2.50
C ARG A 61 15.06 -6.82 -3.60
N PHE A 62 14.99 -7.47 -4.75
CA PHE A 62 14.25 -6.94 -5.90
C PHE A 62 12.75 -6.87 -5.63
N GLY A 63 12.18 -7.89 -5.00
CA GLY A 63 10.78 -7.88 -4.60
C GLY A 63 10.47 -6.76 -3.60
N GLY A 64 11.33 -6.56 -2.60
CA GLY A 64 11.23 -5.42 -1.68
C GLY A 64 11.24 -4.06 -2.40
N LEU A 65 12.13 -3.87 -3.38
CA LEU A 65 12.15 -2.65 -4.20
C LEU A 65 10.85 -2.42 -4.98
N LEU A 66 10.24 -3.49 -5.53
CA LEU A 66 8.93 -3.38 -6.18
C LEU A 66 7.86 -2.93 -5.18
N MET A 67 7.85 -3.47 -3.97
CA MET A 67 6.91 -3.08 -2.91
C MET A 67 7.11 -1.62 -2.49
N VAL A 68 8.35 -1.12 -2.40
CA VAL A 68 8.65 0.30 -2.14
C VAL A 68 8.02 1.19 -3.21
N LEU A 69 8.20 0.84 -4.49
CA LEU A 69 7.57 1.56 -5.59
C LEU A 69 6.04 1.47 -5.53
N GLY A 70 5.50 0.34 -5.07
CA GLY A 70 4.09 0.17 -4.76
C GLY A 70 3.62 1.16 -3.69
N GLY A 71 4.32 1.27 -2.56
CA GLY A 71 4.03 2.22 -1.50
C GLY A 71 4.07 3.69 -1.97
N MET A 72 5.01 4.02 -2.87
CA MET A 72 5.03 5.34 -3.52
C MET A 72 3.80 5.57 -4.42
N ALA A 73 3.36 4.56 -5.17
CA ALA A 73 2.14 4.65 -5.96
C ALA A 73 0.89 4.83 -5.05
N LEU A 74 0.85 4.18 -3.89
CA LEU A 74 -0.18 4.39 -2.88
C LEU A 74 -0.18 5.83 -2.34
N ALA A 75 0.99 6.43 -2.12
CA ALA A 75 1.11 7.84 -1.74
C ALA A 75 0.48 8.77 -2.79
N VAL A 76 0.76 8.51 -4.07
CA VAL A 76 0.17 9.26 -5.19
C VAL A 76 -1.34 9.07 -5.23
N PHE A 77 -1.83 7.84 -5.05
CA PHE A 77 -3.27 7.56 -4.98
C PHE A 77 -3.93 8.39 -3.88
N ALA A 78 -3.42 8.35 -2.65
CA ALA A 78 -3.95 9.10 -1.53
C ALA A 78 -3.94 10.62 -1.79
N ALA A 79 -2.83 11.16 -2.31
CA ALA A 79 -2.71 12.58 -2.64
C ALA A 79 -3.77 13.02 -3.66
N VAL A 80 -4.07 12.20 -4.67
CA VAL A 80 -5.12 12.51 -5.65
C VAL A 80 -6.52 12.46 -5.00
N VAL A 81 -6.79 11.52 -4.08
CA VAL A 81 -8.06 11.52 -3.32
C VAL A 81 -8.21 12.77 -2.44
N VAL A 82 -7.13 13.24 -1.82
CA VAL A 82 -7.10 14.51 -1.07
C VAL A 82 -7.46 15.69 -1.97
N VAL A 83 -6.85 15.79 -3.15
CA VAL A 83 -7.13 16.85 -4.12
C VAL A 83 -8.60 16.83 -4.57
N GLN A 84 -9.16 15.65 -4.83
CA GLN A 84 -10.58 15.53 -5.19
C GLN A 84 -11.51 15.93 -4.02
N SER A 85 -11.08 15.68 -2.79
CA SER A 85 -11.84 15.97 -1.57
C SER A 85 -11.66 17.39 -1.04
N ARG A 86 -10.88 18.27 -1.71
CA ARG A 86 -10.52 19.62 -1.21
C ARG A 86 -11.72 20.54 -0.88
N HIS A 87 -12.88 20.27 -1.45
CA HIS A 87 -14.13 20.99 -1.17
C HIS A 87 -14.73 20.61 0.20
N ARG A 88 -14.25 19.52 0.82
CA ARG A 88 -14.61 19.03 2.17
C ARG A 88 -13.31 18.93 3.00
N PRO A 89 -12.85 20.02 3.64
CA PRO A 89 -11.50 20.10 4.20
C PRO A 89 -11.21 19.05 5.28
N VAL A 90 -12.20 18.71 6.11
CA VAL A 90 -12.06 17.66 7.13
C VAL A 90 -11.85 16.29 6.49
N VAL A 91 -12.59 15.96 5.42
CA VAL A 91 -12.44 14.71 4.67
C VAL A 91 -11.05 14.65 4.01
N ALA A 92 -10.64 15.74 3.36
CA ALA A 92 -9.32 15.84 2.75
C ALA A 92 -8.19 15.64 3.78
N ALA A 93 -8.32 16.23 4.97
CA ALA A 93 -7.34 16.07 6.05
C ALA A 93 -7.28 14.62 6.57
N LEU A 94 -8.43 13.99 6.83
CA LEU A 94 -8.49 12.60 7.30
C LEU A 94 -7.89 11.64 6.28
N VAL A 95 -8.27 11.76 5.00
CA VAL A 95 -7.71 10.94 3.92
C VAL A 95 -6.20 11.20 3.76
N GLY A 96 -5.76 12.46 3.90
CA GLY A 96 -4.35 12.81 3.79
C GLY A 96 -3.50 12.17 4.89
N VAL A 97 -3.94 12.26 6.14
CA VAL A 97 -3.23 11.62 7.27
C VAL A 97 -3.23 10.11 7.12
N ALA A 98 -4.40 9.50 6.91
CA ALA A 98 -4.51 8.05 6.80
C ALA A 98 -3.73 7.50 5.59
N GLY A 99 -3.79 8.20 4.46
CA GLY A 99 -3.07 7.84 3.25
C GLY A 99 -1.56 7.99 3.37
N ALA A 100 -1.08 9.05 4.04
CA ALA A 100 0.34 9.22 4.32
C ALA A 100 0.86 8.11 5.25
N MET A 101 0.12 7.78 6.31
CA MET A 101 0.48 6.67 7.20
C MET A 101 0.54 5.34 6.45
N ALA A 102 -0.48 5.02 5.65
CA ALA A 102 -0.52 3.80 4.85
C ALA A 102 0.65 3.72 3.85
N ALA A 103 0.98 4.83 3.19
CA ALA A 103 2.08 4.86 2.23
C ALA A 103 3.44 4.70 2.90
N VAL A 104 3.68 5.38 4.03
CA VAL A 104 4.92 5.25 4.80
C VAL A 104 5.10 3.81 5.28
N GLU A 105 4.03 3.21 5.81
CA GLU A 105 4.05 1.83 6.25
C GLU A 105 4.37 0.86 5.09
N ALA A 106 3.73 1.03 3.93
CA ALA A 106 4.01 0.22 2.74
C ALA A 106 5.46 0.35 2.26
N VAL A 107 6.02 1.57 2.30
CA VAL A 107 7.42 1.82 1.96
C VAL A 107 8.36 1.15 2.98
N ILE A 108 8.10 1.30 4.27
CA ILE A 108 8.89 0.67 5.33
C ILE A 108 8.89 -0.85 5.18
N SER A 109 7.72 -1.44 4.91
CA SER A 109 7.58 -2.89 4.67
C SER A 109 8.42 -3.35 3.47
N GLY A 110 8.32 -2.67 2.33
CA GLY A 110 9.15 -2.97 1.16
C GLY A 110 10.65 -2.79 1.42
N ASP A 111 11.03 -1.73 2.14
CA ASP A 111 12.41 -1.44 2.52
C ASP A 111 12.98 -2.52 3.46
N GLN A 112 12.18 -3.08 4.36
CA GLN A 112 12.61 -4.17 5.23
C GLN A 112 13.07 -5.39 4.42
N TYR A 113 12.29 -5.80 3.41
CA TYR A 113 12.68 -6.88 2.49
C TYR A 113 13.88 -6.48 1.63
N SER A 114 13.86 -5.26 1.08
CA SER A 114 14.95 -4.75 0.24
C SER A 114 16.30 -4.75 0.97
N LEU A 115 16.32 -4.21 2.19
CA LEU A 115 17.49 -4.18 3.06
C LEU A 115 17.92 -5.57 3.46
N LEU A 116 16.98 -6.43 3.88
CA LEU A 116 17.28 -7.82 4.24
C LEU A 116 17.96 -8.57 3.10
N GLY A 117 17.42 -8.50 1.89
CA GLY A 117 18.04 -9.09 0.70
C GLY A 117 19.36 -8.42 0.30
N ALA A 118 19.58 -7.16 0.63
CA ALA A 118 20.85 -6.47 0.37
C ALA A 118 21.94 -6.87 1.38
N THR A 119 21.58 -7.07 2.64
CA THR A 119 22.54 -7.30 3.74
C THR A 119 22.78 -8.76 4.03
N ALA A 120 21.85 -9.66 3.70
CA ALA A 120 21.94 -11.06 4.14
C ALA A 120 23.08 -11.88 3.52
N ASN A 121 23.74 -11.38 2.47
CA ASN A 121 24.93 -12.01 1.88
C ASN A 121 26.25 -11.27 2.21
N LEU A 122 26.20 -10.30 3.13
CA LEU A 122 27.41 -9.61 3.57
C LEU A 122 28.14 -10.46 4.62
N SER A 123 29.44 -10.68 4.42
CA SER A 123 30.26 -11.55 5.28
C SER A 123 30.45 -11.02 6.72
N ASN A 124 30.09 -9.78 6.99
CA ASN A 124 30.19 -9.12 8.29
C ASN A 124 28.85 -9.06 9.06
N VAL A 125 27.77 -9.60 8.51
CA VAL A 125 26.48 -9.70 9.21
C VAL A 125 26.43 -11.04 9.94
N SER A 126 26.33 -11.01 11.26
CA SER A 126 26.19 -12.23 12.07
C SER A 126 24.82 -12.91 11.81
N PRO A 127 24.74 -14.24 11.89
CA PRO A 127 23.46 -14.97 11.76
C PRO A 127 22.38 -14.47 12.73
N ASP A 128 22.73 -14.15 13.97
CA ASP A 128 21.78 -13.66 14.99
C ASP A 128 21.15 -12.31 14.59
N ALA A 129 21.96 -11.39 14.04
CA ALA A 129 21.47 -10.10 13.55
C ALA A 129 20.51 -10.27 12.35
N MET A 130 20.82 -11.21 11.46
CA MET A 130 19.94 -11.55 10.33
C MET A 130 18.64 -12.20 10.82
N GLN A 131 18.69 -13.08 11.81
CA GLN A 131 17.49 -13.66 12.42
C GLN A 131 16.62 -12.58 13.09
N ALA A 132 17.22 -11.67 13.86
CA ALA A 132 16.50 -10.57 14.49
C ALA A 132 15.78 -9.70 13.45
N TRP A 133 16.44 -9.39 12.32
CA TRP A 133 15.82 -8.64 11.23
C TRP A 133 14.71 -9.43 10.52
N HIS A 134 14.93 -10.73 10.27
CA HIS A 134 13.94 -11.62 9.68
C HIS A 134 12.66 -11.66 10.52
N LEU A 135 12.79 -11.81 11.84
CA LEU A 135 11.65 -11.84 12.77
C LEU A 135 10.79 -10.56 12.68
N ILE A 136 11.40 -9.39 12.50
CA ILE A 136 10.66 -8.14 12.34
C ILE A 136 9.82 -8.17 11.05
N GLY A 137 10.34 -8.77 9.97
CA GLY A 137 9.62 -8.89 8.70
C GLY A 137 8.59 -10.02 8.69
N SER A 138 8.89 -11.16 9.33
CA SER A 138 8.07 -12.38 9.29
C SER A 138 6.92 -12.38 10.29
N ALA A 139 7.11 -11.76 11.46
CA ALA A 139 6.11 -11.76 12.54
C ALA A 139 4.86 -10.95 12.22
N GLY A 140 4.93 -10.07 11.21
CA GLY A 140 3.80 -9.28 10.74
C GLY A 140 3.30 -8.29 11.79
N THR A 141 3.51 -6.99 11.57
CA THR A 141 2.80 -5.98 12.35
C THR A 141 1.44 -5.72 11.69
N PRO A 142 0.33 -5.60 12.45
CA PRO A 142 -0.95 -5.21 11.87
C PRO A 142 -0.80 -3.91 11.06
N PRO A 143 -1.23 -3.88 9.79
CA PRO A 143 -1.02 -2.75 8.91
C PRO A 143 -1.94 -1.57 9.24
N GLY A 144 -1.66 -0.90 10.36
CA GLY A 144 -2.53 0.08 11.00
C GLY A 144 -2.80 1.32 10.15
N GLY A 145 -1.82 1.78 9.37
CA GLY A 145 -1.99 2.88 8.41
C GLY A 145 -2.93 2.51 7.28
N LEU A 146 -2.76 1.30 6.71
CA LEU A 146 -3.65 0.81 5.66
C LEU A 146 -5.08 0.58 6.19
N ALA A 147 -5.20 0.00 7.38
CA ALA A 147 -6.49 -0.16 8.07
C ALA A 147 -7.18 1.19 8.29
N LEU A 148 -6.45 2.19 8.80
CA LEU A 148 -6.96 3.54 9.01
C LEU A 148 -7.42 4.17 7.70
N LEU A 149 -6.68 3.99 6.59
CA LEU A 149 -7.09 4.48 5.27
C LEU A 149 -8.40 3.86 4.82
N PHE A 150 -8.53 2.53 4.91
CA PHE A 150 -9.76 1.83 4.55
C PHE A 150 -10.96 2.27 5.40
N LEU A 151 -10.79 2.36 6.72
CA LEU A 151 -11.83 2.81 7.64
C LEU A 151 -12.21 4.28 7.37
N THR A 152 -11.23 5.13 7.06
CA THR A 152 -11.47 6.53 6.68
C THR A 152 -12.28 6.60 5.40
N LEU A 153 -11.88 5.87 4.35
CA LEU A 153 -12.59 5.83 3.08
C LEU A 153 -14.01 5.25 3.21
N ALA A 154 -14.23 4.34 4.17
CA ALA A 154 -15.55 3.84 4.49
C ALA A 154 -16.40 4.85 5.27
N ALA A 155 -15.80 5.62 6.17
CA ALA A 155 -16.50 6.60 6.98
C ALA A 155 -16.85 7.88 6.19
N VAL A 156 -16.00 8.26 5.24
CA VAL A 156 -16.22 9.44 4.41
C VAL A 156 -17.07 9.06 3.20
N ASP A 157 -18.24 9.68 3.06
CA ASP A 157 -19.18 9.40 1.97
C ASP A 157 -18.66 9.92 0.62
N VAL A 158 -17.59 9.29 0.12
CA VAL A 158 -16.90 9.60 -1.14
C VAL A 158 -17.01 8.44 -2.13
N LEU A 159 -17.54 7.30 -1.69
CA LEU A 159 -17.67 6.05 -2.45
C LEU A 159 -19.12 5.56 -2.46
N PRO A 160 -19.56 4.82 -3.49
CA PRO A 160 -20.86 4.15 -3.45
C PRO A 160 -20.86 3.07 -2.34
N ARG A 161 -22.02 2.86 -1.70
CA ARG A 161 -22.18 1.95 -0.55
C ARG A 161 -21.58 0.55 -0.75
N TRP A 162 -21.66 0.02 -1.96
CA TRP A 162 -21.13 -1.30 -2.30
C TRP A 162 -19.59 -1.36 -2.25
N LEU A 163 -18.87 -0.23 -2.34
CA LEU A 163 -17.42 -0.13 -2.12
C LEU A 163 -17.09 0.23 -0.67
N THR A 164 -17.95 1.02 -0.02
CA THR A 164 -17.82 1.44 1.38
C THR A 164 -17.86 0.26 2.34
N ILE A 165 -18.79 -0.68 2.13
CA ILE A 165 -18.94 -1.87 3.00
C ILE A 165 -17.69 -2.76 2.92
N PRO A 166 -17.20 -3.17 1.73
CA PRO A 166 -15.93 -3.89 1.63
C PRO A 166 -14.75 -3.12 2.23
N ALA A 167 -14.66 -1.80 2.02
CA ALA A 167 -13.59 -1.01 2.62
C ALA A 167 -13.60 -1.10 4.15
N ALA A 168 -14.77 -1.00 4.79
CA ALA A 168 -14.88 -1.18 6.24
C ALA A 168 -14.46 -2.58 6.69
N LEU A 169 -14.94 -3.63 6.01
CA LEU A 169 -14.62 -5.02 6.33
C LEU A 169 -13.12 -5.30 6.18
N ILE A 170 -12.50 -4.82 5.11
CA ILE A 170 -11.05 -4.93 4.87
C ILE A 170 -10.30 -4.17 5.98
N GLY A 171 -10.69 -2.94 6.28
CA GLY A 171 -10.07 -2.13 7.33
C GLY A 171 -10.11 -2.82 8.71
N ILE A 172 -11.23 -3.45 9.07
CA ILE A 172 -11.35 -4.23 10.31
C ILE A 172 -10.48 -5.49 10.25
N ALA A 173 -10.54 -6.25 9.15
CA ALA A 173 -9.80 -7.50 9.00
C ALA A 173 -8.28 -7.30 9.01
N LEU A 174 -7.79 -6.16 8.52
CA LEU A 174 -6.38 -5.75 8.61
C LEU A 174 -5.87 -5.63 10.05
N LEU A 175 -6.75 -5.43 11.04
CA LEU A 175 -6.39 -5.34 12.46
C LEU A 175 -6.44 -6.70 13.18
N THR A 176 -6.56 -7.80 12.42
CA THR A 176 -6.71 -9.16 12.95
C THR A 176 -5.64 -10.09 12.37
N PRO A 177 -5.50 -11.34 12.87
CA PRO A 177 -4.54 -12.30 12.33
C PRO A 177 -4.73 -12.65 10.85
N VAL A 178 -5.92 -12.42 10.27
CA VAL A 178 -6.16 -12.62 8.82
C VAL A 178 -5.80 -11.39 7.98
N GLY A 179 -5.09 -10.41 8.56
CA GLY A 179 -4.77 -9.14 7.93
C GLY A 179 -4.00 -9.27 6.61
N PHE A 180 -3.12 -10.27 6.48
CA PHE A 180 -2.45 -10.55 5.21
C PHE A 180 -3.45 -10.92 4.09
N LEU A 181 -4.42 -11.78 4.35
CA LEU A 181 -5.45 -12.11 3.34
C LEU A 181 -6.32 -10.89 3.04
N ALA A 182 -6.62 -10.08 4.04
CA ALA A 182 -7.35 -8.82 3.87
C ALA A 182 -6.58 -7.82 3.00
N SER A 183 -5.25 -7.76 3.11
CA SER A 183 -4.43 -6.86 2.30
C SER A 183 -4.47 -7.25 0.82
N LEU A 184 -4.45 -8.55 0.48
CA LEU A 184 -4.61 -9.02 -0.90
C LEU A 184 -5.95 -8.60 -1.52
N VAL A 185 -7.05 -8.73 -0.76
CA VAL A 185 -8.36 -8.21 -1.17
C VAL A 185 -8.33 -6.68 -1.28
N GLY A 186 -7.60 -6.02 -0.39
CA GLY A 186 -7.34 -4.58 -0.43
C GLY A 186 -6.64 -4.13 -1.72
N LEU A 187 -5.66 -4.87 -2.22
CA LEU A 187 -4.97 -4.56 -3.49
C LEU A 187 -5.96 -4.57 -4.67
N LEU A 188 -6.83 -5.57 -4.74
CA LEU A 188 -7.92 -5.60 -5.72
C LEU A 188 -8.87 -4.42 -5.54
N TRP A 189 -9.18 -4.06 -4.30
CA TRP A 189 -10.01 -2.91 -4.00
C TRP A 189 -9.40 -1.61 -4.51
N PHE A 190 -8.08 -1.37 -4.35
CA PHE A 190 -7.42 -0.16 -4.88
C PHE A 190 -7.44 -0.11 -6.41
N ALA A 191 -7.23 -1.23 -7.09
CA ALA A 191 -7.30 -1.30 -8.55
C ALA A 191 -8.72 -0.94 -9.04
N ILE A 192 -9.76 -1.55 -8.44
CA ILE A 192 -11.16 -1.32 -8.80
C ILE A 192 -11.60 0.10 -8.41
N GLY A 193 -11.29 0.52 -7.17
CA GLY A 193 -11.63 1.82 -6.60
C GLY A 193 -10.98 2.96 -7.37
N GLY A 194 -9.73 2.81 -7.81
CA GLY A 194 -9.05 3.79 -8.67
C GLY A 194 -9.76 4.01 -10.01
N VAL A 195 -10.22 2.94 -10.65
CA VAL A 195 -11.02 3.05 -11.90
C VAL A 195 -12.36 3.73 -11.63
N LEU A 196 -13.03 3.43 -10.53
CA LEU A 196 -14.38 3.96 -10.28
C LEU A 196 -14.39 5.40 -9.79
N LEU A 197 -13.46 5.77 -8.92
CA LEU A 197 -13.27 7.14 -8.48
C LEU A 197 -12.86 8.05 -9.65
N SER A 198 -12.19 7.54 -10.68
CA SER A 198 -11.94 8.31 -11.92
C SER A 198 -13.17 8.53 -12.81
N ARG A 199 -14.25 7.78 -12.57
CA ARG A 199 -15.47 7.83 -13.38
C ARG A 199 -16.57 8.68 -12.76
N LYS A 200 -16.46 9.12 -11.50
CA LYS A 200 -17.48 10.00 -10.89
C LYS A 200 -17.48 11.34 -11.64
N PRO A 201 -18.54 11.64 -12.43
CA PRO A 201 -18.66 12.92 -13.09
C PRO A 201 -19.07 13.98 -12.05
N ALA A 202 -18.86 15.25 -12.39
CA ALA A 202 -19.33 16.43 -11.67
C ALA A 202 -20.87 16.56 -11.56
N GLN A 203 -21.61 15.45 -11.54
CA GLN A 203 -23.08 15.38 -11.49
C GLN A 203 -23.66 15.49 -10.08
N ALA A 204 -22.82 15.54 -9.03
CA ALA A 204 -23.27 15.79 -7.66
C ALA A 204 -23.29 17.29 -7.27
N LEU A 205 -23.09 18.20 -8.23
CA LEU A 205 -23.14 19.66 -8.01
C LEU A 205 -24.50 20.27 -8.41
N SER A 206 -25.53 19.43 -8.65
CA SER A 206 -26.87 19.87 -9.03
C SER A 206 -27.99 19.27 -8.17
N SER A 207 -27.68 18.75 -6.98
CA SER A 207 -28.67 18.30 -5.99
C SER A 207 -28.41 18.96 -4.64
#